data_AF-A0A2T7UM59-F1
#
_entry.id   AF-A0A2T7UM59-F1
#
_cell.length_a   1.000
_cell.length_b   1.000
_cell.length_c   1.000
_cell.angle_alpha   90.00
_cell.angle_beta   90.00
_cell.angle_gamma   90.00
#
_symmetry.space_group_name_H-M   'P 1'
#
loop_
_entity.id
_entity.type
_entity.pdbx_description
1 polymer ?
#
loop_
_entity_poly.entity_id
_entity_poly.type
_entity_poly.pdbx_seq_one_letter_code
_entity_poly.pdbx_strand_id
1 'polypeptide(L)'
;MTITLFDCTDVAAAFGNYSHGVVIPPGATTLHLAGQVGVRPDGSIPDDAGEQTRIIFENFRIILESRGFAFTDIVKMTYFVVAAEDLPAIRAVRDTLIAAPFPAASLVLVKALGRPEWKLEVECIAARIGAA
;
A
#
# COMPACT_ATOMS: atom_id res chain seq x y z
N MET A 1 -23.13 -8.83 0.64
CA MET A 1 -22.36 -8.07 -0.37
C MET A 1 -20.89 -8.32 -0.06
N THR A 2 -20.00 -8.39 -1.06
CA THR A 2 -18.59 -8.79 -0.87
C THR A 2 -17.66 -7.94 -1.74
N ILE A 3 -16.56 -7.45 -1.17
CA ILE A 3 -15.47 -6.83 -1.93
C ILE A 3 -14.69 -7.95 -2.61
N THR A 4 -14.48 -7.85 -3.93
CA THR A 4 -13.86 -8.93 -4.72
C THR A 4 -12.61 -8.43 -5.40
N LEU A 5 -11.46 -9.00 -5.01
CA LEU A 5 -10.20 -8.88 -5.76
C LEU A 5 -10.19 -9.95 -6.86
N PHE A 6 -9.72 -9.61 -8.05
CA PHE A 6 -9.76 -10.53 -9.19
C PHE A 6 -8.58 -10.36 -10.13
N ASP A 7 -8.23 -11.47 -10.79
CA ASP A 7 -7.29 -11.53 -11.90
C ASP A 7 -8.01 -12.00 -13.16
N CYS A 8 -8.06 -11.14 -14.18
CA CYS A 8 -8.56 -11.52 -15.50
C CYS A 8 -7.61 -12.52 -16.18
N THR A 9 -8.14 -13.68 -16.59
CA THR A 9 -7.37 -14.75 -17.25
C THR A 9 -7.14 -14.52 -18.75
N ASP A 10 -7.81 -13.53 -19.34
CA ASP A 10 -7.70 -13.19 -20.77
C ASP A 10 -6.52 -12.25 -21.06
N VAL A 11 -5.81 -11.79 -20.02
CA VAL A 11 -4.62 -10.95 -20.11
C VAL A 11 -3.43 -11.63 -19.42
N ALA A 12 -2.23 -11.07 -19.58
CA ALA A 12 -1.04 -11.56 -18.87
C ALA A 12 -1.28 -11.59 -17.35
N ALA A 13 -0.81 -12.64 -16.68
CA ALA A 13 -0.88 -12.74 -15.23
C ALA A 13 -0.15 -11.57 -14.54
N ALA A 14 -0.55 -11.26 -13.30
CA ALA A 14 0.08 -10.23 -12.51
C ALA A 14 1.60 -10.45 -12.39
N PHE A 15 2.39 -9.41 -12.64
CA PHE A 15 3.86 -9.47 -12.60
C PHE A 15 4.46 -9.48 -11.19
N GLY A 16 3.62 -9.60 -10.16
CA GLY A 16 4.02 -9.62 -8.75
C GLY A 16 2.80 -9.80 -7.86
N ASN A 17 3.00 -9.55 -6.56
CA ASN A 17 1.98 -9.74 -5.52
C ASN A 17 0.93 -8.62 -5.53
N TYR A 18 0.06 -8.60 -6.55
CA TYR A 18 -1.09 -7.70 -6.69
C TYR A 18 -2.20 -8.37 -7.50
N SER A 19 -3.45 -7.93 -7.33
CA SER A 19 -4.57 -8.36 -8.19
C SER A 19 -4.81 -7.37 -9.33
N HIS A 20 -5.29 -7.82 -10.49
CA HIS A 20 -5.62 -6.94 -11.63
C HIS A 20 -6.67 -5.87 -11.28
N GLY A 21 -7.65 -6.22 -10.44
CA GLY A 21 -8.68 -5.26 -10.05
C GLY A 21 -9.38 -5.60 -8.74
N VAL A 22 -10.18 -4.65 -8.29
CA VAL A 22 -11.09 -4.79 -7.15
C VAL A 22 -12.48 -4.29 -7.53
N VAL A 23 -13.51 -5.02 -7.12
CA VAL A 23 -14.91 -4.58 -7.16
C VAL A 23 -15.34 -4.25 -5.74
N ILE A 24 -15.69 -2.98 -5.50
CA ILE A 24 -16.27 -2.51 -4.25
C ILE A 24 -17.79 -2.36 -4.47
N PRO A 25 -18.63 -3.17 -3.80
CA PRO A 25 -20.07 -3.12 -4.01
C PRO A 25 -20.71 -1.87 -3.38
N PRO A 26 -21.92 -1.48 -3.80
CA PRO A 26 -22.70 -0.45 -3.12
C PRO A 26 -22.86 -0.74 -1.62
N GLY A 27 -22.87 0.30 -0.79
CA GLY A 27 -23.02 0.18 0.67
C GLY A 27 -21.72 -0.14 1.43
N ALA A 28 -20.58 -0.25 0.75
CA ALA A 28 -19.27 -0.30 1.41
C ALA A 28 -18.82 1.10 1.85
N THR A 29 -18.14 1.18 2.99
CA THR A 29 -17.41 2.39 3.40
C THR A 29 -16.01 2.33 2.82
N THR A 30 -15.56 3.42 2.19
CA THR A 30 -14.22 3.54 1.60
C THR A 30 -13.43 4.62 2.34
N LEU A 31 -12.20 4.31 2.70
CA LEU A 31 -11.22 5.28 3.19
C LEU A 31 -10.17 5.54 2.12
N HIS A 32 -9.96 6.83 1.82
CA HIS A 32 -8.86 7.30 1.00
C HIS A 32 -7.78 7.85 1.94
N LEU A 33 -6.63 7.19 1.99
CA LEU A 33 -5.54 7.58 2.87
C LEU A 33 -4.53 8.41 2.09
N ALA A 34 -4.06 9.50 2.71
CA ALA A 34 -2.96 10.28 2.15
C ALA A 34 -1.68 9.43 2.07
N GLY A 35 -0.79 9.81 1.15
CA GLY A 35 0.53 9.21 1.03
C GLY A 35 1.29 9.23 2.35
N GLN A 36 1.80 8.06 2.73
CA GLN A 36 2.65 7.85 3.89
C GLN A 36 4.10 7.73 3.42
N VAL A 37 5.00 8.31 4.22
CA VAL A 37 6.46 8.31 4.01
C VAL A 37 7.17 7.69 5.22
N GLY A 38 8.41 7.28 5.03
CA GLY A 38 9.21 6.57 6.05
C GLY A 38 9.76 7.47 7.16
N VAL A 39 8.91 8.28 7.79
CA VAL A 39 9.27 9.22 8.86
C VAL A 39 8.76 8.71 10.20
N ARG A 40 9.63 8.60 11.20
CA ARG A 40 9.26 8.20 12.56
C ARG A 40 8.51 9.32 13.29
N PRO A 41 7.75 9.04 14.37
CA PRO A 41 7.06 10.07 15.14
C PRO A 41 7.96 11.17 15.72
N ASP A 42 9.24 10.87 15.96
CA ASP A 42 10.24 11.84 16.41
C ASP A 42 10.82 12.71 15.26
N GLY A 43 10.38 12.48 14.03
CA GLY A 43 10.83 13.17 12.83
C GLY A 43 12.08 12.57 12.17
N SER A 44 12.68 11.53 12.74
CA SER A 44 13.85 10.86 12.14
C SER A 44 13.48 10.06 10.90
N ILE A 45 14.40 10.01 9.93
CA ILE A 45 14.23 9.36 8.63
C ILE A 45 15.37 8.37 8.43
N PRO A 46 15.11 7.05 8.37
CA PRO A 46 16.13 6.06 8.02
C PRO A 46 16.61 6.26 6.58
N ASP A 47 17.88 5.93 6.29
CA ASP A 47 18.36 5.91 4.90
C ASP A 47 17.99 4.61 4.16
N ASP A 48 17.73 3.52 4.90
CA ASP A 48 17.32 2.23 4.31
C ASP A 48 15.85 2.25 3.83
N ALA A 49 15.63 1.92 2.56
CA ALA A 49 14.30 1.89 1.96
C ALA A 49 13.40 0.81 2.59
N GLY A 50 13.97 -0.30 3.07
CA GLY A 50 13.23 -1.33 3.80
C GLY A 50 12.69 -0.81 5.14
N GLU A 51 13.51 -0.12 5.93
CA GLU A 51 13.08 0.55 7.16
C GLU A 51 12.01 1.62 6.90
N GLN A 52 12.19 2.46 5.87
CA GLN A 52 11.14 3.40 5.46
C GLN A 52 9.83 2.69 5.11
N THR A 53 9.91 1.55 4.41
CA THR A 53 8.73 0.73 4.07
C THR A 53 8.04 0.19 5.33
N ARG A 54 8.78 -0.30 6.33
CA ARG A 54 8.19 -0.78 7.59
C ARG A 54 7.42 0.32 8.31
N ILE A 55 8.00 1.52 8.38
CA ILE A 55 7.37 2.69 9.01
C ILE A 55 6.08 3.06 8.26
N ILE A 56 6.12 3.11 6.94
CA ILE A 56 4.95 3.42 6.10
C ILE A 56 3.79 2.45 6.37
N PHE A 57 4.09 1.15 6.44
CA PHE A 57 3.07 0.12 6.65
C PHE A 57 2.53 0.14 8.08
N GLU A 58 3.37 0.41 9.06
CA GLU A 58 2.95 0.62 10.45
C GLU A 58 2.05 1.86 10.59
N ASN A 59 2.37 2.95 9.89
CA ASN A 59 1.52 4.14 9.85
C ASN A 59 0.14 3.80 9.26
N PHE A 60 0.07 3.03 8.17
CA PHE A 60 -1.20 2.57 7.64
C PHE A 60 -2.00 1.74 8.63
N ARG A 61 -1.35 0.78 9.33
CA ARG A 61 -1.99 -0.02 10.35
C ARG A 61 -2.64 0.87 11.43
N ILE A 62 -1.89 1.82 11.97
CA ILE A 62 -2.37 2.74 13.02
C ILE A 62 -3.52 3.63 12.50
N ILE A 63 -3.40 4.19 11.30
CA ILE A 63 -4.41 5.09 10.72
C ILE A 63 -5.72 4.33 10.44
N LEU A 64 -5.63 3.13 9.87
CA LEU A 64 -6.80 2.29 9.59
C LEU A 64 -7.51 1.88 10.89
N GLU A 65 -6.75 1.41 11.88
CA GLU A 65 -7.30 1.02 13.18
C GLU A 65 -8.03 2.17 13.88
N SER A 66 -7.54 3.41 13.74
CA SER A 66 -8.20 4.60 14.29
C SER A 66 -9.61 4.86 13.74
N ARG A 67 -9.97 4.19 12.63
CA ARG A 67 -11.28 4.27 11.97
C ARG A 67 -12.01 2.92 11.93
N GLY A 68 -11.53 1.92 12.68
CA GLY A 68 -12.13 0.59 12.72
C GLY A 68 -11.88 -0.26 11.48
N PHE A 69 -10.86 0.07 10.68
CA PHE A 69 -10.40 -0.74 9.55
C PHE A 69 -9.20 -1.59 9.97
N ALA A 70 -9.05 -2.76 9.36
CA ALA A 70 -7.86 -3.59 9.46
C ALA A 70 -6.91 -3.32 8.28
N PHE A 71 -5.63 -3.69 8.44
CA PHE A 71 -4.67 -3.63 7.34
C PHE A 71 -5.12 -4.47 6.12
N THR A 72 -5.84 -5.57 6.36
CA THR A 72 -6.42 -6.43 5.32
C THR A 72 -7.58 -5.79 4.56
N ASP A 73 -8.10 -4.65 5.02
CA ASP A 73 -9.15 -3.92 4.30
C ASP A 73 -8.58 -3.03 3.18
N ILE A 74 -7.24 -2.95 3.05
CA ILE A 74 -6.60 -2.26 1.92
C ILE A 74 -6.94 -2.99 0.62
N VAL A 75 -7.53 -2.26 -0.32
CA VAL A 75 -7.98 -2.78 -1.62
C VAL A 75 -7.13 -2.29 -2.79
N LYS A 76 -6.41 -1.18 -2.62
CA LYS A 76 -5.49 -0.62 -3.61
C LYS A 76 -4.30 0.04 -2.92
N MET A 77 -3.10 -0.17 -3.45
CA MET A 77 -1.89 0.58 -3.07
C MET A 77 -1.24 1.21 -4.30
N THR A 78 -0.68 2.40 -4.15
CA THR A 78 0.17 3.04 -5.17
C THR A 78 1.52 3.33 -4.55
N TYR A 79 2.59 2.83 -5.17
CA TYR A 79 3.97 3.01 -4.71
C TYR A 79 4.68 4.01 -5.63
N PHE A 80 5.19 5.08 -5.04
CA PHE A 80 6.06 6.06 -5.69
C PHE A 80 7.47 5.84 -5.15
N VAL A 81 8.38 5.35 -5.99
CA VAL A 81 9.74 4.95 -5.58
C VAL A 81 10.75 5.79 -6.35
N VAL A 82 11.78 6.30 -5.67
CA VAL A 82 12.79 7.17 -6.31
C VAL A 82 13.83 6.35 -7.09
N ALA A 83 14.37 5.29 -6.48
CA ALA A 83 15.46 4.49 -7.04
C ALA A 83 15.00 3.03 -7.28
N ALA A 84 15.30 2.48 -8.46
CA ALA A 84 14.92 1.11 -8.80
C ALA A 84 15.69 0.08 -7.95
N GLU A 85 16.88 0.45 -7.50
CA GLU A 85 17.79 -0.34 -6.67
C GLU A 85 17.19 -0.65 -5.29
N ASP A 86 16.24 0.17 -4.82
CA ASP A 86 15.55 -0.01 -3.54
C ASP A 86 14.41 -1.04 -3.61
N LEU A 87 13.94 -1.38 -4.82
CA LEU A 87 12.80 -2.28 -5.02
C LEU A 87 12.94 -3.65 -4.35
N PRO A 88 14.10 -4.33 -4.34
CA PRO A 88 14.27 -5.58 -3.63
C PRO A 88 14.02 -5.44 -2.12
N ALA A 89 14.52 -4.39 -1.48
CA ALA A 89 14.34 -4.15 -0.05
C ALA A 89 12.88 -3.82 0.29
N ILE A 90 12.24 -2.97 -0.53
CA ILE A 90 10.82 -2.61 -0.39
C ILE A 90 9.93 -3.86 -0.53
N ARG A 91 10.18 -4.69 -1.55
CA ARG A 91 9.41 -5.92 -1.80
C ARG A 91 9.60 -6.95 -0.69
N ALA A 92 10.82 -7.12 -0.19
CA ALA A 92 11.10 -8.04 0.91
C ALA A 92 10.26 -7.69 2.15
N VAL A 93 10.13 -6.41 2.50
CA VAL A 93 9.27 -5.97 3.61
C VAL A 93 7.79 -6.15 3.29
N ARG A 94 7.34 -5.69 2.12
CA ARG A 94 5.94 -5.84 1.68
C ARG A 94 5.47 -7.29 1.78
N ASP A 95 6.30 -8.22 1.32
CA ASP A 95 5.97 -9.65 1.24
C ASP A 95 5.90 -10.33 2.62
N THR A 96 6.39 -9.69 3.69
CA THR A 96 6.13 -10.14 5.07
C THR A 96 4.81 -9.63 5.66
N LEU A 97 4.19 -8.63 5.03
CA LEU A 97 3.04 -7.89 5.59
C LEU A 97 1.75 -8.05 4.77
N ILE A 98 1.87 -8.25 3.46
CA ILE A 98 0.75 -8.46 2.56
C ILE A 98 0.72 -9.92 2.12
N ALA A 99 -0.42 -10.57 2.32
CA ALA A 99 -0.70 -11.92 1.83
C ALA A 99 -1.88 -11.89 0.86
N ALA A 100 -2.07 -13.00 0.13
CA ALA A 100 -3.23 -13.16 -0.74
C ALA A 100 -4.54 -13.18 0.07
N PRO A 101 -5.66 -12.65 -0.47
CA PRO A 101 -5.77 -11.98 -1.76
C PRO A 101 -5.08 -10.61 -1.74
N PHE A 102 -4.20 -10.35 -2.72
CA PHE A 102 -3.41 -9.13 -2.76
C PHE A 102 -4.25 -7.94 -3.23
N PRO A 103 -4.07 -6.73 -2.67
CA PRO A 103 -4.73 -5.54 -3.19
C PRO A 103 -4.35 -5.30 -4.65
N ALA A 104 -5.17 -4.52 -5.36
CA ALA A 104 -4.71 -3.94 -6.61
C ALA A 104 -3.48 -3.05 -6.34
N ALA A 105 -2.58 -2.92 -7.32
CA ALA A 105 -1.36 -2.14 -7.12
C ALA A 105 -0.92 -1.36 -8.36
N SER A 106 -0.18 -0.29 -8.12
CA SER A 106 0.60 0.40 -9.15
C SER A 106 1.95 0.76 -8.55
N LEU A 107 3.01 0.64 -9.34
CA LEU A 107 4.36 1.07 -8.96
C LEU A 107 4.90 1.97 -10.06
N VAL A 108 5.38 3.14 -9.67
CA VAL A 108 6.03 4.07 -10.58
C VAL A 108 7.37 4.51 -10.00
N LEU A 109 8.37 4.60 -10.88
CA LEU A 109 9.63 5.27 -10.57
C LEU A 109 9.44 6.77 -10.79
N VAL A 110 9.71 7.57 -9.77
CA VAL A 110 9.55 9.03 -9.80
C VAL A 110 10.89 9.71 -9.66
N LYS A 111 11.01 10.92 -10.21
CA LYS A 111 12.28 11.68 -10.14
C LYS A 111 12.66 12.07 -8.70
N ALA A 112 11.68 12.43 -7.89
CA ALA A 112 11.85 12.87 -6.51
C ALA A 112 10.50 12.83 -5.77
N LEU A 113 10.58 12.87 -4.43
CA LEU A 113 9.44 13.08 -3.53
C LEU A 113 9.54 14.45 -2.85
N GLY A 114 8.64 14.75 -1.91
CA GLY A 114 8.60 16.04 -1.21
C GLY A 114 9.88 16.40 -0.42
N ARG A 115 10.71 15.41 -0.08
CA ARG A 115 12.02 15.59 0.54
C ARG A 115 13.06 14.62 -0.06
N PRO A 116 14.34 15.02 -0.18
CA PRO A 116 15.37 14.18 -0.77
C PRO A 116 15.70 12.91 0.03
N GLU A 117 15.41 12.90 1.34
CA GLU A 117 15.62 11.75 2.22
C GLU A 117 14.58 10.64 2.01
N TRP A 118 13.43 10.95 1.41
CA TRP A 118 12.36 9.98 1.19
C TRP A 118 12.69 9.10 -0.02
N LYS A 119 12.81 7.79 0.21
CA LYS A 119 13.09 6.80 -0.84
C LYS A 119 11.81 6.30 -1.51
N LEU A 120 10.73 6.27 -0.75
CA LEU A 120 9.39 5.93 -1.23
C LEU A 120 8.28 6.68 -0.50
N GLU A 121 7.18 6.85 -1.21
CA GLU A 121 5.87 7.24 -0.68
C GLU A 121 4.85 6.22 -1.15
N VAL A 122 3.93 5.83 -0.25
CA VAL A 122 2.86 4.90 -0.59
C VAL A 122 1.54 5.52 -0.18
N GLU A 123 0.55 5.48 -1.05
CA GLU A 123 -0.85 5.77 -0.70
C GLU A 123 -1.68 4.50 -0.81
N CYS A 124 -2.82 4.46 -0.11
CA CYS A 124 -3.73 3.35 -0.22
C CYS A 124 -5.20 3.75 -0.12
N ILE A 125 -6.05 2.87 -0.65
CA ILE A 125 -7.49 2.91 -0.47
C ILE A 125 -7.86 1.65 0.30
N ALA A 126 -8.66 1.80 1.35
CA ALA A 126 -9.25 0.70 2.10
C ALA A 126 -10.78 0.71 1.95
N ALA A 127 -11.40 -0.46 1.96
CA ALA A 127 -12.85 -0.59 1.89
C ALA A 127 -13.35 -1.74 2.77
N ARG A 128 -14.52 -1.53 3.39
CA ARG A 128 -15.19 -2.53 4.23
C ARG A 128 -16.69 -2.54 3.98
N ILE A 129 -17.33 -3.65 4.31
CA ILE A 129 -18.79 -3.79 4.27
C ILE A 129 -19.32 -3.82 5.71
N GLY A 130 -20.32 -3.00 5.99
CA GLY A 130 -20.86 -2.82 7.35
C GLY A 130 -20.28 -1.60 8.06
N ALA A 131 -21.03 -1.10 9.05
CA ALA A 131 -20.85 0.24 9.63
C ALA A 131 -19.41 0.55 10.05
N ALA A 132 -18.99 1.79 9.75
CA ALA A 132 -17.94 2.48 10.49
C ALA A 132 -18.45 2.84 11.90
#